data_AF-A0A4Q7AP27-F1
#
_entry.id   AF-A0A4Q7AP27-F1
#
_cell.length_a   1.000
_cell.length_b   1.000
_cell.length_c   1.000
_cell.angle_alpha   90.00
_cell.angle_beta   90.00
_cell.angle_gamma   90.00
#
_symmetry.space_group_name_H-M   'P 1'
#
loop_
_entity.id
_entity.type
_entity.pdbx_description
1 polymer ?
#
loop_
_entity_poly.entity_id
_entity_poly.type
_entity_poly.pdbx_seq_one_letter_code
_entity_poly.pdbx_strand_id
1 'polypeptide(L)'
;MKVSSSIKRHQQGVGLVEALISIALSSIVIMGAAYSTGKILTSQQQTNFQYIVINELQARLQNASVEQKSKWCDGTEVPNIVLPKEQTPTDIDVSCDAVDFTINNETNSTLNRTISEQQPVKFEVDSTLLGGKLTVGESL
;
A
#
# COMPACT_ATOMS: atom_id res chain seq x y z
N MET A 1 72.24 16.23 18.58
CA MET A 1 71.54 15.51 17.49
C MET A 1 70.50 16.47 16.92
N LYS A 2 70.70 16.97 15.69
CA LYS A 2 69.94 18.08 15.11
C LYS A 2 68.69 17.51 14.43
N VAL A 3 67.53 17.67 15.05
CA VAL A 3 66.26 17.19 14.49
C VAL A 3 65.90 18.10 13.31
N SER A 4 65.98 17.54 12.11
CA SER A 4 65.70 18.22 10.85
C SER A 4 64.24 18.66 10.81
N SER A 5 64.00 19.97 10.84
CA SER A 5 62.67 20.60 10.83
C SER A 5 61.97 20.57 9.47
N SER A 6 62.52 19.86 8.48
CA SER A 6 62.05 19.89 7.09
C SER A 6 60.82 19.01 6.81
N ILE A 7 60.51 18.03 7.67
CA ILE A 7 59.41 17.07 7.44
C ILE A 7 58.02 17.67 7.77
N LYS A 8 57.96 18.71 8.61
CA LYS A 8 56.67 19.28 9.07
C LYS A 8 55.89 20.05 7.98
N ARG A 9 56.53 20.56 6.93
CA ARG A 9 55.86 21.36 5.89
C ARG A 9 55.09 20.52 4.87
N HIS A 10 55.54 19.31 4.56
CA HIS A 10 54.89 18.45 3.58
C HIS A 10 53.65 17.73 4.14
N GLN A 11 53.60 17.49 5.45
CA GLN A 11 52.46 16.85 6.12
C GLN A 11 51.26 17.79 6.34
N GLN A 12 51.47 19.11 6.38
CA GLN A 12 50.38 20.07 6.62
C GLN A 12 49.49 20.30 5.39
N GLY A 13 50.01 20.09 4.18
CA GLY A 13 49.22 20.24 2.94
C GLY A 13 48.29 19.05 2.66
N VAL A 14 48.76 17.83 2.95
CA VAL A 14 48.02 16.59 2.66
C VAL A 14 46.80 16.44 3.58
N GLY A 15 46.92 16.78 4.87
CA GLY A 15 45.79 16.70 5.80
C GLY A 15 44.65 17.69 5.48
N LEU A 16 44.96 18.85 4.88
CA LEU A 16 43.94 19.83 4.48
C LEU A 16 43.17 19.35 3.24
N VAL A 17 43.86 18.70 2.29
CA VAL A 17 43.23 18.08 1.12
C VAL A 17 42.38 16.87 1.53
N GLU A 18 42.83 16.05 2.47
CA GLU A 18 42.06 14.93 3.02
C GLU A 18 40.80 15.40 3.78
N ALA A 19 40.91 16.51 4.53
CA ALA A 19 39.75 17.16 5.17
C ALA A 19 38.75 17.67 4.12
N LEU A 20 39.21 18.26 3.02
CA LEU A 20 38.33 18.71 1.94
C LEU A 20 37.63 17.54 1.22
N ILE A 21 38.35 16.45 0.97
CA ILE A 21 37.78 15.24 0.35
C ILE A 21 36.75 14.58 1.28
N SER A 22 37.03 14.48 2.58
CA SER A 22 36.07 13.91 3.55
C SER A 22 34.83 14.78 3.72
N ILE A 23 34.95 16.11 3.73
CA ILE A 23 33.80 17.02 3.72
C ILE A 23 32.99 16.86 2.43
N ALA A 24 33.66 16.75 1.28
CA ALA A 24 32.98 16.52 0.00
C ALA A 24 32.20 15.18 -0.01
N LEU A 25 32.82 14.08 0.43
CA LEU A 25 32.17 12.77 0.49
C LEU A 25 31.02 12.73 1.50
N SER A 26 31.19 13.33 2.68
CA SER A 26 30.12 13.40 3.69
C SER A 26 28.90 14.19 3.18
N SER A 27 29.11 15.28 2.42
CA SER A 27 28.01 16.04 1.81
C SER A 27 27.17 15.19 0.85
N ILE A 28 27.80 14.34 0.04
CA ILE A 28 27.12 13.44 -0.90
C ILE A 28 26.30 12.40 -0.15
N VAL A 29 26.86 11.81 0.91
CA VAL A 29 26.18 10.80 1.73
C VAL A 29 24.97 11.41 2.45
N ILE A 30 25.12 12.59 3.05
CA ILE A 30 24.03 13.29 3.76
C ILE A 30 22.92 13.67 2.77
N MET A 31 23.26 14.18 1.58
CA MET A 31 22.28 14.51 0.54
C MET A 31 21.49 13.27 0.10
N GLY A 32 22.18 12.13 -0.10
CA GLY A 32 21.55 10.86 -0.42
C GLY A 32 20.63 10.34 0.69
N ALA A 33 21.05 10.47 1.95
CA ALA A 33 20.26 10.07 3.11
C ALA A 33 19.01 10.95 3.33
N ALA A 34 19.12 12.25 3.08
CA ALA A 34 17.98 13.16 3.14
C ALA A 34 16.94 12.85 2.05
N TYR A 35 17.39 12.60 0.82
CA TYR A 35 16.51 12.22 -0.28
C TYR A 35 15.78 10.89 -0.01
N SER A 36 16.49 9.87 0.48
CA SER A 36 15.89 8.57 0.77
C SER A 36 14.90 8.65 1.94
N THR A 37 15.23 9.40 2.99
CA THR A 37 14.32 9.61 4.14
C THR A 37 13.04 10.33 3.70
N GLY A 38 13.13 11.33 2.82
CA GLY A 38 11.95 11.99 2.26
C GLY A 38 11.01 11.03 1.55
N LYS A 39 11.54 10.12 0.71
CA LYS A 39 10.77 9.08 0.05
C LYS A 39 10.16 8.07 1.03
N ILE A 40 10.90 7.69 2.07
CA ILE A 40 10.41 6.77 3.12
C ILE A 40 9.24 7.38 3.89
N LEU A 41 9.31 8.67 4.24
CA LEU A 41 8.21 9.35 4.95
C LEU A 41 6.93 9.40 4.11
N THR A 42 7.04 9.70 2.81
CA THR A 42 5.87 9.67 1.91
C THR A 42 5.30 8.27 1.76
N SER A 43 6.16 7.25 1.70
CA SER A 43 5.74 5.84 1.63
C SER A 43 5.05 5.40 2.93
N GLN A 44 5.62 5.74 4.08
CA GLN A 44 5.04 5.43 5.39
C GLN A 44 3.68 6.11 5.57
N GLN A 45 3.56 7.37 5.16
CA GLN A 45 2.28 8.07 5.15
C GLN A 45 1.24 7.32 4.30
N GLN A 46 1.60 6.89 3.10
CA GLN A 46 0.73 6.13 2.20
C GLN A 46 0.30 4.79 2.82
N THR A 47 1.23 4.03 3.40
CA THR A 47 0.93 2.76 4.08
C THR A 47 -0.04 2.96 5.25
N ASN A 48 0.15 4.00 6.07
CA ASN A 48 -0.79 4.30 7.15
C ASN A 48 -2.20 4.61 6.62
N PHE A 49 -2.31 5.35 5.50
CA PHE A 49 -3.62 5.61 4.89
C PHE A 49 -4.28 4.35 4.37
N GLN A 50 -3.52 3.45 3.72
CA GLN A 50 -4.04 2.14 3.31
C GLN A 50 -4.62 1.38 4.50
N TYR A 51 -3.90 1.29 5.62
CA TYR A 51 -4.41 0.58 6.80
C TYR A 51 -5.71 1.18 7.35
N ILE A 52 -5.81 2.51 7.41
CA ILE A 52 -7.03 3.18 7.87
C ILE A 52 -8.20 2.87 6.95
N VAL A 53 -7.99 2.96 5.63
CA VAL A 53 -9.04 2.70 4.63
C VAL A 53 -9.45 1.23 4.64
N ILE A 54 -8.51 0.30 4.73
CA ILE A 54 -8.80 -1.13 4.86
C ILE A 54 -9.66 -1.39 6.10
N ASN A 55 -9.27 -0.83 7.25
CA ASN A 55 -9.99 -1.04 8.50
C ASN A 55 -11.40 -0.43 8.47
N GLU A 56 -11.56 0.76 7.90
CA GLU A 56 -12.86 1.42 7.69
C GLU A 56 -13.76 0.59 6.76
N LEU A 57 -13.22 0.12 5.63
CA LEU A 57 -13.97 -0.71 4.68
C LEU A 57 -14.35 -2.07 5.28
N GLN A 58 -13.45 -2.70 6.04
CA GLN A 58 -13.76 -3.92 6.78
C GLN A 58 -14.81 -3.69 7.87
N ALA A 59 -14.73 -2.58 8.61
CA ALA A 59 -15.74 -2.23 9.60
C ALA A 59 -17.12 -2.03 8.94
N ARG A 60 -17.17 -1.45 7.74
CA ARG A 60 -18.40 -1.32 6.95
C ARG A 60 -18.92 -2.67 6.47
N LEU A 61 -18.05 -3.57 6.00
CA LEU A 61 -18.44 -4.95 5.65
C LEU A 61 -18.98 -5.72 6.85
N GLN A 62 -18.39 -5.55 8.04
CA GLN A 62 -18.79 -6.25 9.26
C GLN A 62 -20.09 -5.69 9.87
N ASN A 63 -20.28 -4.37 9.81
CA ASN A 63 -21.47 -3.71 10.37
C ASN A 63 -22.67 -3.70 9.41
N ALA A 64 -22.46 -3.96 8.11
CA ALA A 64 -23.55 -4.00 7.14
C ALA A 64 -24.47 -5.20 7.35
N SER A 65 -25.77 -4.93 7.32
CA SER A 65 -26.80 -5.98 7.30
C SER A 65 -26.77 -6.77 5.99
N VAL A 66 -27.35 -7.98 6.00
CA VAL A 66 -27.42 -8.87 4.83
C VAL A 66 -28.16 -8.19 3.66
N GLU A 67 -29.18 -7.38 3.96
CA GLU A 67 -29.96 -6.61 3.00
C GLU A 67 -29.12 -5.48 2.35
N GLN A 68 -28.29 -4.80 3.13
CA GLN A 68 -27.37 -3.78 2.60
C GLN A 68 -26.29 -4.39 1.71
N LYS A 69 -25.76 -5.56 2.09
CA LYS A 69 -24.82 -6.30 1.25
C LYS A 69 -25.44 -6.70 -0.09
N SER A 70 -26.70 -7.19 -0.08
CA SER A 70 -27.44 -7.46 -1.32
C SER A 70 -27.55 -6.21 -2.19
N LYS A 71 -27.96 -5.07 -1.63
CA LYS A 71 -28.09 -3.81 -2.37
C LYS A 71 -26.78 -3.28 -2.96
N TRP A 72 -25.66 -3.55 -2.29
CA TRP A 72 -24.32 -3.25 -2.80
C TRP A 72 -23.95 -4.13 -3.98
N CYS A 73 -24.28 -5.42 -3.91
CA CYS A 73 -24.11 -6.36 -5.02
C CYS A 73 -25.05 -6.07 -6.20
N ASP A 74 -26.26 -5.57 -5.92
CA ASP A 74 -27.26 -5.19 -6.92
C ASP A 74 -26.97 -3.81 -7.54
N GLY A 75 -25.91 -3.10 -7.10
CA GLY A 75 -25.51 -1.78 -7.58
C GLY A 75 -26.50 -0.66 -7.27
N THR A 76 -27.47 -0.90 -6.39
CA THR A 76 -28.53 0.08 -6.06
C THR A 76 -28.06 1.11 -5.04
N GLU A 77 -27.14 0.71 -4.15
CA GLU A 77 -26.47 1.58 -3.20
C GLU A 77 -24.96 1.27 -3.25
N VAL A 78 -24.09 2.28 -3.27
CA VAL A 78 -22.62 2.08 -3.24
C VAL A 78 -22.10 2.68 -1.93
N PRO A 79 -21.24 1.98 -1.17
CA PRO A 79 -20.64 2.55 0.02
C PRO A 79 -19.80 3.76 -0.36
N ASN A 80 -20.06 4.89 0.30
CA ASN A 80 -19.27 6.09 0.14
C ASN A 80 -18.25 6.22 1.28
N ILE A 81 -16.97 6.26 0.93
CA ILE A 81 -15.89 6.63 1.86
C ILE A 81 -15.27 7.95 1.40
N VAL A 82 -14.84 8.76 2.36
CA VAL A 82 -14.05 9.97 2.10
C VAL A 82 -12.62 9.67 2.55
N LEU A 83 -11.69 9.69 1.59
CA LEU A 83 -10.28 9.51 1.88
C LEU A 83 -9.74 10.66 2.74
N PRO A 84 -8.83 10.40 3.71
CA PRO A 84 -8.15 11.46 4.43
C PRO A 84 -7.40 12.36 3.44
N LYS A 85 -7.71 13.66 3.46
CA LYS A 85 -7.24 14.74 2.54
C LYS A 85 -8.06 14.93 1.26
N GLU A 86 -9.09 14.14 1.00
CA GLU A 86 -10.09 14.44 -0.03
C GLU A 86 -11.37 15.00 0.61
N GLN A 87 -12.05 15.89 -0.10
CA GLN A 87 -13.33 16.47 0.33
C GLN A 87 -14.51 15.83 -0.41
N THR A 88 -14.22 15.01 -1.42
CA THR A 88 -15.21 14.34 -2.26
C THR A 88 -15.29 12.85 -1.90
N PRO A 89 -16.48 12.25 -2.03
CA PRO A 89 -16.67 10.80 -2.08
C PRO A 89 -15.67 10.14 -3.02
N THR A 90 -15.02 9.07 -2.57
CA THR A 90 -14.19 8.23 -3.45
C THR A 90 -15.09 7.18 -4.11
N ASP A 91 -14.97 7.02 -5.43
CA ASP A 91 -15.67 5.97 -6.16
C ASP A 91 -15.13 4.59 -5.75
N ILE A 92 -16.04 3.71 -5.29
CA ILE A 92 -15.74 2.35 -4.87
C ILE A 92 -16.41 1.39 -5.85
N ASP A 93 -15.61 0.51 -6.45
CA ASP A 93 -16.12 -0.60 -7.22
C ASP A 93 -16.47 -1.75 -6.27
N VAL A 94 -17.67 -2.31 -6.43
CA VAL A 94 -18.19 -3.42 -5.62
C VAL A 94 -18.36 -4.63 -6.52
N SER A 95 -17.59 -5.69 -6.27
CA SER A 95 -17.78 -6.99 -6.93
C SER A 95 -18.41 -7.98 -5.97
N CYS A 96 -19.46 -8.65 -6.45
CA CYS A 96 -20.09 -9.78 -5.77
C CYS A 96 -20.20 -10.93 -6.77
N ASP A 97 -19.15 -11.71 -6.87
CA ASP A 97 -19.09 -12.84 -7.79
C ASP A 97 -19.86 -14.04 -7.18
N ALA A 98 -20.59 -14.78 -8.01
CA ALA A 98 -21.23 -16.04 -7.60
C ALA A 98 -20.38 -17.21 -8.08
N VAL A 99 -20.16 -18.21 -7.21
CA VAL A 99 -19.45 -19.44 -7.56
C VAL A 99 -20.44 -20.59 -7.58
N ASP A 100 -20.53 -21.24 -8.73
CA ASP A 100 -21.37 -22.43 -8.93
C ASP A 100 -20.54 -23.70 -8.71
N PHE A 101 -20.85 -24.44 -7.64
CA PHE A 101 -20.32 -25.77 -7.41
C PHE A 101 -21.27 -26.81 -8.01
N THR A 102 -20.85 -27.45 -9.09
CA THR A 102 -21.62 -28.55 -9.68
C THR A 102 -21.07 -29.90 -9.21
N ILE A 103 -21.86 -30.62 -8.42
CA ILE A 103 -21.58 -32.01 -8.07
C ILE A 103 -22.14 -32.89 -9.19
N ASN A 104 -21.25 -33.41 -10.02
CA ASN A 104 -21.59 -34.37 -11.07
C ASN A 104 -21.51 -35.79 -10.52
N ASN A 105 -22.58 -36.56 -10.69
CA ASN A 105 -22.58 -37.99 -10.39
C ASN A 105 -22.36 -38.79 -11.69
N GLU A 106 -21.21 -39.46 -11.81
CA GLU A 106 -20.85 -40.23 -13.00
C GLU A 106 -21.83 -41.38 -13.32
N THR A 107 -22.54 -41.90 -12.32
CA THR A 107 -23.44 -43.06 -12.51
C THR A 107 -24.87 -42.68 -12.86
N ASN A 108 -25.31 -41.45 -12.58
CA ASN A 108 -26.66 -41.01 -12.92
C ASN A 108 -26.73 -39.48 -13.04
N SER A 109 -26.84 -38.99 -14.27
CA SER A 109 -26.85 -37.57 -14.59
C SER A 109 -28.09 -36.82 -14.08
N THR A 110 -29.16 -37.52 -13.67
CA THR A 110 -30.35 -36.87 -13.08
C THR A 110 -30.16 -36.47 -11.62
N LEU A 111 -29.05 -36.89 -10.99
CA LEU A 111 -28.68 -36.51 -9.61
C LEU A 111 -27.64 -35.38 -9.57
N ASN A 112 -27.28 -34.81 -10.73
CA ASN A 112 -26.38 -33.67 -10.78
C ASN A 112 -27.02 -32.50 -10.03
N ARG A 113 -26.28 -31.91 -9.10
CA ARG A 113 -26.76 -30.78 -8.29
C ARG A 113 -25.76 -29.65 -8.36
N THR A 114 -26.22 -28.50 -8.82
CA THR A 114 -25.48 -27.24 -8.76
C THR A 114 -25.88 -26.49 -7.51
N ILE A 115 -24.90 -26.14 -6.69
CA ILE A 115 -25.06 -25.28 -5.52
C ILE A 115 -24.38 -23.96 -5.90
N SER A 116 -25.17 -22.90 -5.94
CA SER A 116 -24.66 -21.54 -6.17
C SER A 116 -24.38 -20.91 -4.82
N GLU A 117 -23.13 -20.59 -4.54
CA GLU A 117 -22.72 -19.84 -3.35
C GLU A 117 -22.32 -18.42 -3.76
N GLN A 118 -22.81 -17.42 -3.03
CA GLN A 118 -22.35 -16.04 -3.22
C GLN A 118 -20.98 -15.85 -2.58
N GLN A 119 -20.01 -15.35 -3.34
CA GLN A 119 -18.73 -14.97 -2.75
C GLN A 119 -18.88 -13.76 -1.83
N PRO A 120 -17.97 -13.60 -0.86
CA PRO A 120 -17.93 -12.42 -0.01
C PRO A 120 -17.77 -11.15 -0.86
N VAL A 121 -18.42 -10.07 -0.41
CA VAL A 121 -18.37 -8.76 -1.08
C VAL A 121 -16.91 -8.27 -1.15
N LYS A 122 -16.48 -7.90 -2.37
CA LYS A 122 -15.17 -7.33 -2.65
C LYS A 122 -15.30 -5.84 -2.97
N PHE A 123 -14.52 -5.01 -2.30
CA PHE A 123 -14.38 -3.59 -2.60
C PHE A 123 -13.07 -3.30 -3.29
N GLU A 124 -13.12 -2.41 -4.28
CA GLU A 124 -11.96 -1.91 -5.01
C GLU A 124 -11.98 -0.38 -5.02
N VAL A 125 -10.86 0.22 -4.64
CA VAL A 125 -10.68 1.67 -4.60
C VAL A 125 -9.41 2.00 -5.36
N ASP A 126 -9.50 2.84 -6.39
CA ASP A 126 -8.33 3.38 -7.10
C ASP A 126 -8.04 4.79 -6.62
N SER A 127 -6.87 5.00 -5.99
CA SER A 127 -6.43 6.34 -5.59
C SER A 127 -4.91 6.47 -5.58
N THR A 128 -4.41 7.57 -6.12
CA THR A 128 -2.99 7.93 -6.03
C THR A 128 -2.51 8.15 -4.59
N LEU A 129 -3.41 8.50 -3.66
CA LEU A 129 -3.10 8.68 -2.24
C LEU A 129 -2.88 7.34 -1.52
N LEU A 130 -3.40 6.27 -2.08
CA LEU A 130 -3.16 4.89 -1.67
C LEU A 130 -2.01 4.26 -2.48
N GLY A 131 -1.42 5.01 -3.42
CA GLY A 131 -0.44 4.56 -4.40
C GLY A 131 -0.94 3.49 -5.35
N GLY A 132 -2.20 3.61 -5.74
CA GLY A 132 -2.84 2.80 -6.78
C GLY A 132 -4.06 2.08 -6.26
N LYS A 133 -4.27 0.88 -6.83
CA LYS A 133 -5.44 0.05 -6.60
C LYS A 133 -5.39 -0.65 -5.25
N LEU A 134 -6.37 -0.40 -4.40
CA LEU A 134 -6.58 -1.05 -3.11
C LEU A 134 -7.80 -1.98 -3.19
N THR A 135 -7.63 -3.22 -2.75
CA THR A 135 -8.71 -4.22 -2.72
C THR A 135 -8.98 -4.63 -1.27
N VAL A 136 -10.25 -4.67 -0.87
CA VAL A 136 -10.69 -5.06 0.48
C VAL A 136 -11.88 -6.00 0.38
N GLY A 137 -11.74 -7.23 0.88
CA GLY A 137 -12.77 -8.27 0.86
C GLY A 137 -12.12 -9.66 0.88
N GLU A 138 -12.88 -10.70 1.22
CA GLU A 138 -12.39 -12.08 1.14
C GLU A 138 -12.50 -12.57 -0.31
N SER A 139 -11.38 -12.61 -1.02
CA SER A 139 -11.24 -13.45 -2.20
C SER A 139 -11.09 -14.89 -1.72
N LEU A 140 -12.04 -15.75 -2.09
CA LEU A 140 -11.77 -17.19 -2.18
C LEU A 140 -10.99 -17.46 -3.46
#